data_AF-A0A3D4ZRX3-F1
#
_entry.id   AF-A0A3D4ZRX3-F1
#
_cell.length_a   1.000
_cell.length_b   1.000
_cell.length_c   1.000
_cell.angle_alpha   90.00
_cell.angle_beta   90.00
_cell.angle_gamma   90.00
#
_symmetry.space_group_name_H-M   'P 1'
#
loop_
_entity.id
_entity.type
_entity.pdbx_description
1 polymer ?
#
loop_
_entity_poly.entity_id
_entity_poly.type
_entity_poly.pdbx_seq_one_letter_code
_entity_poly.pdbx_strand_id
1 'polypeptide(L)'
;MWRTANRYLSLRPNAEVSRSVMVEATHGLGGRIGFTLTSGADYYRPLLRDDVVCAYYRGNASRLAEACDFERVDRGANIILLPVRDEGIFYLPEPASEHLRARVTAGAGPVCPVQLYLDMRAAGGRYAEQAEVLREREIGY
;
A
#
# COMPACT_ATOMS: atom_id res chain seq x y z
N MET A 1 11.10 -9.28 -7.72
CA MET A 1 10.70 -7.86 -7.86
C MET A 1 11.08 -6.98 -6.65
N TRP A 2 11.21 -7.49 -5.41
CA TRP A 2 11.51 -6.65 -4.23
C TRP A 2 12.72 -7.09 -3.41
N ARG A 3 13.94 -6.84 -3.92
CA ARG A 3 15.17 -7.16 -3.18
C ARG A 3 15.38 -6.29 -1.94
N THR A 4 14.88 -5.05 -1.96
CA THR A 4 15.04 -4.07 -0.87
C THR A 4 13.79 -3.94 0.02
N ALA A 5 12.83 -4.84 -0.09
CA ALA A 5 11.65 -4.83 0.78
C ALA A 5 12.01 -5.26 2.19
N ASN A 6 11.50 -4.53 3.17
CA ASN A 6 11.45 -4.99 4.55
C ASN A 6 10.24 -5.91 4.70
N ARG A 7 10.47 -7.07 5.30
CA ARG A 7 9.51 -8.17 5.42
C ARG A 7 9.16 -8.35 6.89
N TYR A 8 7.88 -8.29 7.19
CA TYR A 8 7.39 -8.48 8.53
C TYR A 8 6.20 -9.43 8.58
N LEU A 9 6.01 -10.04 9.75
CA LEU A 9 4.88 -10.87 10.10
C LEU A 9 4.01 -10.14 11.12
N SER A 10 2.72 -10.07 10.83
CA SER A 10 1.66 -9.65 11.74
C SER A 10 0.86 -10.87 12.14
N LEU A 11 0.67 -11.10 13.44
CA LEU A 11 -0.20 -12.17 13.96
C LEU A 11 -1.68 -11.78 14.02
N ARG A 12 -2.03 -10.62 13.44
CA ARG A 12 -3.41 -10.14 13.43
C ARG A 12 -4.30 -11.02 12.54
N PRO A 13 -5.62 -11.04 12.80
CA PRO A 13 -6.53 -11.95 12.12
C PRO A 13 -6.59 -11.83 10.59
N ASN A 14 -6.33 -10.64 10.03
CA ASN A 14 -6.35 -10.41 8.59
C ASN A 14 -5.58 -9.14 8.17
N ALA A 15 -5.45 -8.95 6.86
CA ALA A 15 -4.80 -7.80 6.24
C ALA A 15 -5.46 -6.45 6.58
N GLU A 16 -6.78 -6.42 6.73
CA GLU A 16 -7.53 -5.19 7.03
C GLU A 16 -7.17 -4.65 8.42
N VAL A 17 -7.16 -5.51 9.45
CA VAL A 17 -6.76 -5.12 10.81
C VAL A 17 -5.30 -4.66 10.83
N SER A 18 -4.43 -5.34 10.09
CA SER A 18 -3.02 -4.94 9.97
C SER A 18 -2.88 -3.57 9.28
N ARG A 19 -3.66 -3.32 8.22
CA ARG A 19 -3.69 -2.02 7.53
C ARG A 19 -4.14 -0.90 8.46
N SER A 20 -5.22 -1.11 9.21
CA SER A 20 -5.76 -0.10 10.14
C SER A 20 -4.74 0.28 11.20
N VAL A 21 -4.02 -0.70 11.80
CA VAL A 21 -2.97 -0.39 12.77
C VAL A 21 -1.79 0.35 12.13
N MET A 22 -1.43 0.04 10.87
CA MET A 22 -0.41 0.81 10.15
C MET A 22 -0.81 2.27 9.94
N VAL A 23 -2.08 2.53 9.61
CA VAL A 23 -2.62 3.89 9.48
C VAL A 23 -2.48 4.63 10.81
N GLU A 24 -2.99 4.05 11.90
CA GLU A 24 -2.93 4.64 13.25
C GLU A 24 -1.49 4.92 13.70
N ALA A 25 -0.58 3.94 13.57
CA ALA A 25 0.81 4.09 13.98
C ALA A 25 1.53 5.20 13.21
N THR A 26 1.16 5.45 11.94
CA THR A 26 1.81 6.46 11.11
C THR A 26 1.57 7.88 11.62
N HIS A 27 0.41 8.14 12.24
CA HIS A 27 0.08 9.46 12.80
C HIS A 27 1.10 9.94 13.85
N GLY A 28 1.64 9.03 14.65
CA GLY A 28 2.60 9.35 15.72
C GLY A 28 4.07 9.36 15.29
N LEU A 29 4.40 8.86 14.11
CA LEU A 29 5.79 8.57 13.70
C LEU A 29 6.38 9.56 12.70
N GLY A 30 5.60 10.54 12.23
CA GLY A 30 6.05 11.53 11.23
C GLY A 30 6.42 10.92 9.87
N GLY A 31 5.92 9.71 9.59
CA GLY A 31 6.12 9.00 8.33
C GLY A 31 4.93 9.10 7.38
N ARG A 32 5.05 8.50 6.20
CA ARG A 32 3.95 8.40 5.23
C ARG A 32 3.87 7.00 4.62
N ILE A 33 2.65 6.48 4.49
CA ILE A 33 2.33 5.17 3.90
C ILE A 33 1.53 5.34 2.61
N GLY A 34 1.92 4.58 1.59
CA GLY A 34 1.22 4.45 0.31
C GLY A 34 0.94 2.98 0.06
N PHE A 35 -0.29 2.53 0.28
CA PHE A 35 -0.70 1.16 0.03
C PHE A 35 -0.70 0.86 -1.47
N THR A 36 -0.16 -0.30 -1.85
CA THR A 36 -0.07 -0.77 -3.25
C THR A 36 -0.67 -2.18 -3.40
N LEU A 37 -0.69 -2.71 -4.62
CA LEU A 37 -1.33 -3.99 -4.98
C LEU A 37 -2.77 -4.05 -4.45
N THR A 38 -3.23 -5.19 -3.92
CA THR A 38 -4.57 -5.32 -3.33
C THR A 38 -4.84 -4.28 -2.24
N SER A 39 -3.86 -4.02 -1.37
CA SER A 39 -4.01 -3.06 -0.26
C SER A 39 -4.29 -1.64 -0.75
N GLY A 40 -3.70 -1.25 -1.87
CA GLY A 40 -3.91 0.03 -2.54
C GLY A 40 -5.13 0.04 -3.46
N ALA A 41 -5.35 -1.05 -4.21
CA ALA A 41 -6.47 -1.20 -5.13
C ALA A 41 -7.82 -1.10 -4.42
N ASP A 42 -7.92 -1.56 -3.17
CA ASP A 42 -9.11 -1.39 -2.31
C ASP A 42 -9.59 0.07 -2.21
N TYR A 43 -8.69 1.05 -2.32
CA TYR A 43 -9.03 2.46 -2.28
C TYR A 43 -9.81 2.91 -3.52
N TYR A 44 -9.43 2.42 -4.69
CA TYR A 44 -10.07 2.75 -5.96
C TYR A 44 -11.27 1.83 -6.20
N ARG A 45 -11.05 0.51 -6.13
CA ARG A 45 -12.09 -0.51 -6.24
C ARG A 45 -11.61 -1.87 -5.72
N PRO A 46 -12.29 -2.47 -4.74
CA PRO A 46 -11.93 -3.81 -4.25
C PRO A 46 -12.33 -4.87 -5.29
N LEU A 47 -11.35 -5.38 -6.02
CA LEU A 47 -11.54 -6.41 -7.06
C LEU A 47 -10.84 -7.73 -6.72
N LEU A 48 -9.85 -7.67 -5.82
CA LEU A 48 -9.07 -8.80 -5.35
C LEU A 48 -8.88 -8.68 -3.84
N ARG A 49 -8.85 -9.82 -3.15
CA ARG A 49 -8.43 -9.90 -1.74
C ARG A 49 -7.12 -10.66 -1.66
N ASP A 50 -6.22 -10.16 -0.83
CA ASP A 50 -4.97 -10.83 -0.47
C ASP A 50 -4.77 -10.64 1.04
N ASP A 51 -4.19 -11.64 1.69
CA ASP A 51 -3.82 -11.59 3.10
C ASP A 51 -2.51 -10.84 3.33
N VAL A 52 -1.79 -10.51 2.25
CA VAL A 52 -0.55 -9.73 2.28
C VAL A 52 -0.83 -8.25 2.13
N VAL A 53 -0.39 -7.46 3.12
CA VAL A 53 -0.37 -5.99 3.04
C VAL A 53 0.91 -5.53 2.37
N CYS A 54 0.78 -4.83 1.24
CA CYS A 54 1.90 -4.22 0.54
C CYS A 54 1.80 -2.69 0.59
N ALA A 55 2.88 -2.04 1.01
CA ALA A 55 2.92 -0.59 1.07
C ALA A 55 4.31 -0.02 0.82
N TYR A 56 4.34 1.16 0.20
CA TYR A 56 5.48 2.05 0.25
C TYR A 56 5.47 2.83 1.55
N TYR A 57 6.66 3.03 2.12
CA TYR A 57 6.82 3.78 3.35
C TYR A 57 7.96 4.80 3.26
N ARG A 58 7.66 6.00 3.76
CA ARG A 58 8.60 7.10 3.98
C ARG A 58 8.83 7.25 5.48
N GLY A 59 10.08 7.13 5.92
CA GLY A 59 10.47 7.21 7.34
C GLY A 59 11.31 6.01 7.78
N ASN A 60 11.27 5.70 9.08
CA ASN A 60 11.96 4.53 9.64
C ASN A 60 11.04 3.29 9.70
N ALA A 61 11.20 2.37 8.75
CA ALA A 61 10.32 1.20 8.63
C ALA A 61 10.36 0.29 9.86
N SER A 62 11.48 0.23 10.58
CA SER A 62 11.61 -0.55 11.81
C SER A 62 10.82 0.06 12.97
N ARG A 63 10.78 1.40 13.07
CA ARG A 63 9.92 2.08 14.06
C ARG A 63 8.43 1.87 13.78
N LEU A 64 8.03 1.90 12.51
CA LEU A 64 6.65 1.56 12.15
C LEU A 64 6.32 0.12 12.53
N ALA A 65 7.20 -0.83 12.18
CA ALA A 65 7.00 -2.24 12.52
C ALA A 65 6.90 -2.47 14.04
N GLU A 66 7.77 -1.84 14.83
CA GLU A 66 7.74 -1.90 16.30
C GLU A 66 6.43 -1.32 16.86
N ALA A 67 6.00 -0.14 16.40
CA ALA A 67 4.75 0.47 16.83
C ALA A 67 3.51 -0.37 16.46
N CYS A 68 3.60 -1.14 15.37
CA CYS A 68 2.55 -2.05 14.94
C CYS A 68 2.67 -3.45 15.56
N ASP A 69 3.67 -3.75 16.38
CA ASP A 69 3.94 -5.11 16.88
C ASP A 69 4.09 -6.13 15.73
N PHE A 70 4.92 -5.78 14.74
CA PHE A 70 5.27 -6.65 13.62
C PHE A 70 6.67 -7.24 13.81
N GLU A 71 6.79 -8.54 13.58
CA GLU A 71 8.05 -9.25 13.70
C GLU A 71 8.80 -9.24 12.36
N ARG A 72 10.10 -8.93 12.36
CA ARG A 72 10.90 -8.99 11.13
C ARG A 72 11.20 -10.45 10.77
N VAL A 73 10.90 -10.84 9.53
CA VAL A 73 11.07 -12.22 9.06
C VAL A 73 11.73 -12.29 7.69
N ASP A 74 12.46 -13.37 7.42
CA ASP A 74 13.07 -13.60 6.10
C ASP A 74 12.10 -14.24 5.10
N ARG A 75 11.13 -15.02 5.60
CA ARG A 75 10.13 -15.76 4.81
C ARG A 75 8.77 -15.72 5.51
N GLY A 76 7.70 -15.93 4.74
CA GLY A 76 6.33 -15.98 5.27
C GLY A 76 5.75 -14.64 5.71
N ALA A 77 6.34 -13.52 5.28
CA ALA A 77 5.83 -12.18 5.59
C ALA A 77 4.44 -11.95 4.99
N ASN A 78 3.53 -11.41 5.81
CA ASN A 78 2.25 -10.88 5.38
C ASN A 78 2.23 -9.33 5.38
N ILE A 79 3.32 -8.68 5.79
CA ILE A 79 3.52 -7.24 5.65
C ILE A 79 4.79 -6.98 4.85
N ILE A 80 4.66 -6.25 3.75
CA ILE A 80 5.76 -5.92 2.84
C ILE A 80 5.89 -4.40 2.74
N LEU A 81 6.98 -3.86 3.28
CA LEU A 81 7.27 -2.43 3.27
C LEU A 81 8.40 -2.11 2.29
N LEU A 82 8.06 -1.31 1.27
CA LEU A 82 8.98 -0.82 0.24
C LEU A 82 9.45 0.59 0.61
N PRO A 83 10.77 0.88 0.57
CA PRO A 83 11.22 2.25 0.78
C PRO A 83 10.79 3.14 -0.39
N VAL A 84 10.20 4.29 -0.07
CA VAL A 84 9.86 5.32 -1.06
C VAL A 84 11.13 5.89 -1.68
N ARG A 85 11.19 5.91 -3.01
CA ARG A 85 12.27 6.55 -3.79
C ARG A 85 11.86 7.89 -4.40
N ASP A 86 10.57 8.09 -4.60
CA ASP A 86 9.98 9.25 -5.25
C ASP A 86 8.68 9.64 -4.53
N GLU A 87 8.53 10.91 -4.20
CA GLU A 87 7.37 11.43 -3.45
C GLU A 87 6.08 11.46 -4.30
N GLY A 88 6.21 11.41 -5.63
CA GLY A 88 5.10 11.32 -6.59
C GLY A 88 4.28 10.04 -6.44
N ILE A 89 4.80 9.02 -5.76
CA ILE A 89 4.03 7.83 -5.33
C ILE A 89 2.81 8.23 -4.48
N PHE A 90 2.87 9.34 -3.76
CA PHE A 90 1.77 9.81 -2.92
C PHE A 90 0.89 10.89 -3.57
N TYR A 91 1.15 11.23 -4.84
CA TYR A 91 0.39 12.23 -5.56
C TYR A 91 -0.97 11.66 -5.98
N LEU A 92 -2.06 12.31 -5.57
CA LEU A 92 -3.41 11.93 -5.99
C LEU A 92 -3.97 13.05 -6.87
N PRO A 93 -4.21 12.82 -8.18
CA PRO A 93 -4.80 13.83 -9.05
C PRO A 93 -6.25 14.12 -8.66
N GLU A 94 -6.77 15.29 -9.04
CA GLU A 94 -8.06 15.82 -8.57
C GLU A 94 -9.25 14.86 -8.69
N PRO A 95 -9.45 14.09 -9.79
CA PRO A 95 -10.55 13.11 -9.85
C PRO A 95 -10.44 11.98 -8.82
N ALA A 96 -9.21 11.51 -8.55
CA ALA A 96 -8.94 10.47 -7.56
C ALA A 96 -9.02 11.03 -6.14
N SER A 97 -8.50 12.23 -5.92
CA SER A 97 -8.44 12.85 -4.59
C SER A 97 -9.83 13.10 -3.99
N GLU A 98 -10.84 13.42 -4.82
CA GLU A 98 -12.18 13.78 -4.36
C GLU A 98 -12.91 12.57 -3.76
N HIS A 99 -12.97 11.45 -4.49
CA HIS A 99 -13.65 10.25 -4.00
C HIS A 99 -12.83 9.52 -2.91
N LEU A 100 -11.51 9.69 -2.89
CA LEU A 100 -10.64 9.10 -1.87
C LEU A 100 -10.63 9.88 -0.56
N ARG A 101 -11.04 11.15 -0.55
CA ARG A 101 -10.83 12.09 0.55
C ARG A 101 -11.28 11.59 1.93
N ALA A 102 -12.37 10.83 1.99
CA ALA A 102 -12.89 10.26 3.23
C ALA A 102 -12.10 9.04 3.75
N ARG A 103 -11.23 8.47 2.92
CA ARG A 103 -10.48 7.23 3.18
C ARG A 103 -8.98 7.45 3.36
N VAL A 104 -8.46 8.60 2.93
CA VAL A 104 -7.06 9.01 3.13
C VAL A 104 -6.89 9.84 4.40
N THR A 105 -5.78 9.63 5.10
CA THR A 105 -5.32 10.52 6.17
C THR A 105 -4.08 11.29 5.71
N ALA A 106 -3.63 12.27 6.50
CA ALA A 106 -2.41 13.02 6.19
C ALA A 106 -1.16 12.11 6.06
N GLY A 107 -1.13 11.00 6.80
CA GLY A 107 -0.01 10.07 6.84
C GLY A 107 -0.20 8.78 6.05
N ALA A 108 -1.42 8.40 5.68
CA ALA A 108 -1.65 7.09 5.05
C ALA A 108 -2.73 7.15 3.96
N GLY A 109 -2.48 6.45 2.86
CA GLY A 109 -3.36 6.40 1.70
C GLY A 109 -2.95 5.33 0.70
N PRO A 110 -3.63 5.25 -0.45
CA PRO A 110 -3.13 4.47 -1.57
C PRO A 110 -1.93 5.19 -2.21
N VAL A 111 -1.13 4.45 -2.97
CA VAL A 111 -0.24 5.06 -3.96
C VAL A 111 -1.05 5.67 -5.11
N CYS A 112 -0.41 6.54 -5.88
CA CYS A 112 -1.00 7.15 -7.07
C CYS A 112 -1.46 6.09 -8.08
N PRO A 113 -2.50 6.36 -8.91
CA PRO A 113 -3.04 5.38 -9.84
C PRO A 113 -2.00 4.80 -10.80
N VAL A 114 -1.07 5.64 -11.27
CA VAL A 114 0.02 5.23 -12.16
C VAL A 114 0.97 4.25 -11.49
N GLN A 115 1.38 4.51 -10.25
CA GLN A 115 2.25 3.59 -9.51
C GLN A 115 1.52 2.27 -9.23
N LEU A 116 0.25 2.34 -8.82
CA LEU A 116 -0.56 1.14 -8.58
C LEU A 116 -0.70 0.29 -9.85
N TYR A 117 -0.92 0.92 -11.02
CA TYR A 117 -0.94 0.25 -12.32
C TYR A 117 0.38 -0.50 -12.58
N LEU A 118 1.51 0.18 -12.43
CA LEU A 118 2.84 -0.42 -12.67
C LEU A 118 3.12 -1.60 -11.74
N ASP A 119 2.80 -1.46 -10.45
CA ASP A 119 2.99 -2.52 -9.45
C ASP A 119 2.12 -3.74 -9.77
N MET A 120 0.85 -3.53 -10.12
CA MET A 120 -0.08 -4.61 -10.46
C MET A 120 0.26 -5.30 -11.79
N ARG A 121 0.65 -4.54 -12.81
CA ARG A 121 1.13 -5.10 -14.09
C ARG A 121 2.33 -6.00 -13.89
N ALA A 122 3.27 -5.57 -13.06
CA ALA A 122 4.50 -6.31 -12.82
C ALA A 122 4.30 -7.51 -11.87
N ALA A 123 3.30 -7.48 -10.99
CA ALA A 123 2.88 -8.65 -10.21
C ALA A 123 2.27 -9.76 -11.09
N GLY A 124 1.64 -9.39 -12.21
CA GLY A 124 1.17 -10.33 -13.23
C GLY A 124 -0.10 -11.11 -12.84
N GLY A 125 -0.52 -12.03 -13.71
CA GLY A 125 -1.74 -12.83 -13.50
C GLY A 125 -2.98 -11.95 -13.30
N ARG A 126 -3.80 -12.26 -12.28
CA ARG A 126 -5.01 -11.50 -11.95
C ARG A 126 -4.73 -10.04 -11.62
N TYR A 127 -3.55 -9.71 -11.13
CA TYR A 127 -3.16 -8.32 -10.89
C TYR A 127 -3.08 -7.52 -12.19
N ALA A 128 -2.52 -8.10 -13.25
CA ALA A 128 -2.39 -7.42 -14.53
C ALA A 128 -3.75 -7.16 -15.20
N GLU A 129 -4.71 -8.09 -15.05
CA GLU A 129 -6.10 -7.87 -15.51
C GLU A 129 -6.75 -6.70 -14.80
N GLN A 130 -6.61 -6.62 -13.47
CA GLN A 130 -7.15 -5.51 -12.69
C GLN A 130 -6.42 -4.19 -12.95
N ALA A 131 -5.14 -4.24 -13.32
CA ALA A 131 -4.40 -3.06 -13.71
C ALA A 131 -5.01 -2.40 -14.96
N GLU A 132 -5.50 -3.17 -15.93
CA GLU A 132 -6.18 -2.59 -17.11
C GLU A 132 -7.47 -1.87 -16.72
N VAL A 133 -8.25 -2.42 -15.78
CA VAL A 133 -9.46 -1.76 -15.27
C VAL A 133 -9.11 -0.44 -14.57
N LEU A 134 -8.01 -0.41 -13.80
CA LEU A 134 -7.50 0.81 -13.17
C LEU A 134 -7.06 1.84 -14.21
N ARG A 135 -6.36 1.40 -15.27
CA ARG A 135 -5.88 2.24 -16.38
C ARG A 135 -7.03 2.97 -17.08
N GLU A 136 -8.07 2.23 -17.44
CA GLU A 136 -9.23 2.77 -18.15
C GLU A 136 -10.03 3.78 -17.31
N ARG A 137 -10.14 3.54 -16.00
CA ARG A 137 -11.06 4.29 -15.12
C ARG A 137 -10.42 5.43 -14.35
N GLU A 138 -9.23 5.21 -13.81
CA GLU A 138 -8.56 6.16 -12.92
C GLU A 138 -7.46 6.96 -13.61
N ILE A 139 -6.89 6.41 -14.70
CA ILE A 139 -5.82 7.07 -15.47
C ILE A 139 -6.38 7.68 -16.77
N GLY A 140 -7.38 7.04 -17.38
CA GLY A 140 -8.07 7.55 -18.57
C GLY A 140 -7.41 7.17 -19.90
N TYR A 141 -6.72 6.03 -19.95
CA TYR A 141 -6.14 5.46 -21.18
C TYR A 141 -6.65 4.05 -21.43
#